data_AF-A0AAJ4XBS2-F1
#
_entry.id   AF-A0AAJ4XBS2-F1
#
_cell.length_a   1.000
_cell.length_b   1.000
_cell.length_c   1.000
_cell.angle_alpha   90.00
_cell.angle_beta   90.00
_cell.angle_gamma   90.00
#
_symmetry.space_group_name_H-M   'P 1'
#
loop_
_entity.id
_entity.type
_entity.pdbx_description
1 polymer ?
#
loop_
_entity_poly.entity_id
_entity_poly.type
_entity_poly.pdbx_seq_one_letter_code
_entity_poly.pdbx_strand_id
1 'polypeptide(L)'
;MKNKAFTTFTLFLLLLSTIFFNSCDKEGNPLPDDRFVEIAYNGETFIQQGRAFDLNYRSGPKFDYNYHNLPQYANGVRYITLHASLKKKGSKESPIHTIFVKIPVGKEILLNHEYVIRSLPGKQIINKMDDYISINERENLSFIRYNPFLDYSQYIFGDGKVYFTKITKKENGAEDIEGTFEFTIPSFAEDEGFDVVKGKFKLYLNKI
;
A
#
# COMPACT_ATOMS: atom_id res chain seq x y z
N MET A 1 40.09 -24.52 -24.13
CA MET A 1 39.44 -23.61 -23.16
C MET A 1 38.41 -22.66 -23.80
N LYS A 2 38.55 -22.20 -25.06
CA LYS A 2 37.61 -21.27 -25.72
C LYS A 2 36.15 -21.78 -25.84
N ASN A 3 35.95 -23.07 -26.15
CA ASN A 3 34.60 -23.60 -26.37
C ASN A 3 33.77 -23.72 -25.08
N LYS A 4 34.38 -24.06 -23.93
CA LYS A 4 33.65 -24.17 -22.65
C LYS A 4 33.09 -22.82 -22.19
N ALA A 5 33.88 -21.74 -22.31
CA ALA A 5 33.45 -20.39 -21.95
C ALA A 5 32.29 -19.90 -22.85
N PHE A 6 32.33 -20.21 -24.14
CA PHE A 6 31.24 -19.90 -25.07
C PHE A 6 29.96 -20.66 -24.70
N THR A 7 30.05 -21.97 -24.42
CA THR A 7 28.88 -22.77 -24.00
C THR A 7 28.28 -22.27 -22.68
N THR A 8 29.10 -21.92 -21.68
CA THR A 8 28.61 -21.37 -20.40
C THR A 8 27.96 -20.00 -20.58
N PHE A 9 28.51 -19.14 -21.44
CA PHE A 9 27.92 -17.84 -21.75
C PHE A 9 26.58 -17.95 -22.48
N THR A 10 26.46 -18.86 -23.44
CA THR A 10 25.20 -19.12 -24.14
C THR A 10 24.14 -19.70 -23.21
N LEU A 11 24.53 -20.61 -22.30
CA LEU A 11 23.62 -21.17 -21.30
C LEU A 11 23.11 -20.08 -20.33
N PHE A 12 24.00 -19.16 -19.93
CA PHE A 12 23.64 -18.02 -19.08
C PHE A 12 22.66 -17.07 -19.78
N LEU A 13 22.87 -16.78 -21.08
CA LEU A 13 21.94 -15.96 -21.87
C LEU A 13 20.57 -16.63 -22.07
N LEU A 14 20.54 -17.94 -22.26
CA LEU A 14 19.30 -18.73 -22.33
C LEU A 14 18.57 -18.78 -20.97
N LEU A 15 19.31 -18.85 -19.87
CA LEU A 15 18.74 -18.74 -18.52
C LEU A 15 18.17 -17.35 -18.28
N LEU A 16 18.90 -16.29 -18.67
CA LEU A 16 18.40 -14.92 -18.59
C LEU A 16 17.13 -14.76 -19.42
N SER A 17 17.13 -15.18 -20.68
CA SER A 17 15.98 -15.03 -21.56
C SER A 17 14.76 -15.77 -21.02
N THR A 18 14.92 -17.00 -20.53
CA THR A 18 13.79 -17.74 -19.91
C THR A 18 13.27 -17.10 -18.63
N ILE A 19 14.11 -16.47 -17.81
CA ILE A 19 13.68 -15.75 -16.61
C ILE A 19 12.96 -14.45 -16.98
N PHE A 20 13.46 -13.70 -17.97
CA PHE A 20 12.87 -12.43 -18.38
C PHE A 20 11.58 -12.60 -19.21
N PHE A 21 11.52 -13.56 -20.13
CA PHE A 21 10.37 -13.74 -21.03
C PHE A 21 9.21 -14.57 -20.43
N ASN A 22 9.45 -15.44 -19.43
CA ASN A 22 8.35 -16.15 -18.74
C ASN A 22 7.74 -15.34 -17.58
N SER A 23 8.24 -14.12 -17.35
CA SER A 23 7.70 -13.25 -16.30
C SER A 23 6.49 -12.44 -16.74
N CYS A 24 6.01 -12.61 -17.97
CA CYS A 24 4.85 -11.92 -18.51
C CYS A 24 3.68 -12.86 -18.81
N ASP A 25 2.45 -12.33 -18.74
CA ASP A 25 1.26 -13.00 -19.22
C ASP A 25 1.23 -13.06 -20.77
N LYS A 26 0.19 -13.69 -21.33
CA LYS A 26 0.00 -13.84 -22.78
C LYS A 26 -0.10 -12.50 -23.53
N GLU A 27 -0.33 -11.41 -22.83
CA GLU A 27 -0.47 -10.05 -23.38
C GLU A 27 0.79 -9.20 -23.16
N GLY A 28 1.85 -9.78 -22.58
CA GLY A 28 3.12 -9.10 -22.33
C GLY A 28 3.15 -8.30 -21.02
N ASN A 29 2.14 -8.41 -20.15
CA ASN A 29 2.15 -7.73 -18.86
C ASN A 29 2.97 -8.53 -17.83
N PRO A 30 3.73 -7.88 -16.93
CA PRO A 30 4.38 -8.57 -15.83
C PRO A 30 3.37 -9.39 -15.01
N LEU A 31 3.73 -10.63 -14.71
CA LEU A 31 2.91 -11.51 -13.89
C LEU A 31 2.69 -10.87 -12.53
N PRO A 32 1.45 -10.83 -12.04
CA PRO A 32 1.19 -10.35 -10.71
C PRO A 32 1.88 -11.25 -9.67
N ASP A 33 2.35 -10.65 -8.58
CA ASP A 33 2.70 -11.43 -7.39
C ASP A 33 1.52 -11.55 -6.42
N ASP A 34 1.78 -12.16 -5.27
CA ASP A 34 0.81 -12.40 -4.21
C ASP A 34 0.56 -11.18 -3.31
N ARG A 35 1.21 -10.04 -3.56
CA ARG A 35 1.06 -8.81 -2.77
C ARG A 35 0.03 -7.90 -3.41
N PHE A 36 -0.89 -7.38 -2.61
CA PHE A 36 -1.95 -6.53 -3.10
C PHE A 36 -2.52 -5.63 -2.02
N VAL A 37 -3.21 -4.59 -2.48
CA VAL A 37 -4.21 -3.84 -1.72
C VAL A 37 -5.47 -3.82 -2.58
N GLU A 38 -6.59 -4.26 -2.02
CA GLU A 38 -7.88 -4.29 -2.69
C GLU A 38 -8.91 -3.56 -1.82
N ILE A 39 -9.74 -2.72 -2.44
CA ILE A 39 -10.89 -2.08 -1.81
C ILE A 39 -12.17 -2.35 -2.59
N ALA A 40 -13.29 -2.34 -1.87
CA ALA A 40 -14.63 -2.24 -2.40
C ALA A 40 -15.21 -0.87 -2.03
N TYR A 41 -15.70 -0.15 -3.03
CA TYR A 41 -16.29 1.18 -2.89
C TYR A 41 -17.36 1.37 -3.98
N ASN A 42 -18.55 1.84 -3.60
CA ASN A 42 -19.70 2.07 -4.50
C ASN A 42 -20.02 0.90 -5.44
N GLY A 43 -19.96 -0.33 -4.93
CA GLY A 43 -20.22 -1.56 -5.69
C GLY A 43 -19.11 -1.98 -6.65
N GLU A 44 -18.04 -1.19 -6.75
CA GLU A 44 -16.88 -1.49 -7.58
C GLU A 44 -15.69 -1.99 -6.74
N THR A 45 -14.79 -2.74 -7.38
CA THR A 45 -13.56 -3.23 -6.76
C THR A 45 -12.35 -2.57 -7.40
N PHE A 46 -11.47 -2.02 -6.57
CA PHE A 46 -10.22 -1.40 -7.00
C PHE A 46 -9.04 -2.11 -6.36
N ILE A 47 -7.95 -2.25 -7.12
CA ILE A 47 -6.78 -3.03 -6.70
C ILE A 47 -5.48 -2.37 -7.15
N GLN A 48 -4.48 -2.47 -6.30
CA GLN A 48 -3.08 -2.38 -6.68
C GLN A 48 -2.43 -3.72 -6.36
N GLN A 49 -1.74 -4.30 -7.32
CA GLN A 49 -1.07 -5.59 -7.18
C GLN A 49 0.42 -5.43 -7.46
N GLY A 50 1.26 -6.12 -6.69
CA GLY A 50 2.68 -6.22 -6.95
C GLY A 50 2.95 -7.03 -8.21
N ARG A 51 4.19 -6.97 -8.67
CA ARG A 51 4.66 -7.66 -9.88
C ARG A 51 5.79 -8.59 -9.48
N ALA A 52 5.75 -9.83 -9.98
CA ALA A 52 6.73 -10.87 -9.66
C ALA A 52 8.16 -10.47 -10.05
N PHE A 53 8.29 -9.64 -11.09
CA PHE A 53 9.57 -9.13 -11.58
C PHE A 53 9.45 -7.64 -11.87
N ASP A 54 9.91 -6.81 -10.94
CA ASP A 54 10.05 -5.38 -11.17
C ASP A 54 11.50 -4.95 -10.90
N LEU A 55 12.22 -4.56 -11.96
CA LEU A 55 13.56 -3.97 -11.85
C LEU A 55 13.52 -2.60 -11.17
N ASN A 56 12.34 -2.01 -11.06
CA ASN A 56 12.11 -0.79 -10.32
C ASN A 56 11.41 -1.17 -9.00
N TYR A 57 12.21 -1.32 -7.94
CA TYR A 57 11.74 -1.58 -6.57
C TYR A 57 10.66 -0.58 -6.10
N ARG A 58 10.44 0.53 -6.83
CA ARG A 58 9.38 1.54 -6.59
C ARG A 58 8.00 1.18 -7.15
N SER A 59 7.86 0.16 -7.98
CA SER A 59 6.62 -0.23 -8.67
C SER A 59 5.82 -1.29 -7.88
N GLY A 60 5.02 -0.87 -6.92
CA GLY A 60 4.10 -1.79 -6.22
C GLY A 60 3.47 -1.12 -5.02
N PRO A 61 2.38 -1.65 -4.45
CA PRO A 61 1.87 -1.15 -3.17
C PRO A 61 2.96 -1.38 -2.13
N LYS A 62 3.36 -0.32 -1.43
CA LYS A 62 4.42 -0.39 -0.42
C LYS A 62 3.84 -0.19 0.96
N PHE A 63 4.26 -1.06 1.88
CA PHE A 63 4.44 -0.66 3.27
C PHE A 63 5.86 -0.13 3.40
N ASP A 64 5.99 1.10 3.85
CA ASP A 64 7.23 1.56 4.48
C ASP A 64 7.03 1.43 6.00
N TYR A 65 7.88 0.65 6.67
CA TYR A 65 7.89 0.55 8.13
C TYR A 65 9.09 1.35 8.62
N ASN A 66 8.88 2.59 9.03
CA ASN A 66 9.97 3.48 9.46
C ASN A 66 10.41 3.15 10.91
N TYR A 67 11.49 2.41 11.10
CA TYR A 67 12.29 2.43 12.33
C TYR A 67 13.25 3.61 12.22
N HIS A 68 12.95 4.69 12.92
CA HIS A 68 13.99 5.65 13.25
C HIS A 68 14.33 5.49 14.73
N ASN A 69 15.64 5.46 15.01
CA ASN A 69 16.20 5.84 16.30
C ASN A 69 15.78 7.29 16.56
N LEU A 70 14.54 7.46 17.00
CA LEU A 70 13.97 8.76 17.31
C LEU A 70 14.57 9.25 18.64
N PRO A 71 14.74 10.57 18.80
CA PRO A 71 15.19 11.16 20.05
C PRO A 71 14.28 10.77 21.23
N GLN A 72 14.87 10.74 22.42
CA GLN A 72 14.25 10.26 23.68
C GLN A 72 12.91 10.93 24.05
N TYR A 73 12.57 12.09 23.44
CA TYR A 73 11.30 12.79 23.66
C TYR A 73 10.11 12.21 22.85
N ALA A 74 10.34 11.30 21.89
CA ALA A 74 9.31 10.78 20.98
C ALA A 74 8.40 9.68 21.58
N ASN A 75 8.55 9.34 22.86
CA ASN A 75 7.64 8.49 23.66
C ASN A 75 6.80 7.46 22.86
N GLY A 76 7.47 6.49 22.24
CA GLY A 76 6.90 5.15 22.01
C GLY A 76 5.81 4.95 20.95
N VAL A 77 5.46 5.92 20.10
CA VAL A 77 4.43 5.67 19.06
C VAL A 77 5.08 5.19 17.76
N ARG A 78 5.06 3.88 17.52
CA ARG A 78 5.49 3.29 16.23
C ARG A 78 4.28 3.16 15.31
N TYR A 79 4.47 3.51 14.04
CA TYR A 79 3.42 3.50 13.04
C TYR A 79 3.76 2.57 11.88
N ILE A 80 2.72 2.08 11.22
CA ILE A 80 2.82 1.42 9.92
C ILE A 80 2.10 2.26 8.89
N THR A 81 2.74 2.49 7.73
CA THR A 81 2.14 3.29 6.66
C THR A 81 1.82 2.44 5.43
N LEU A 82 0.53 2.31 5.10
CA LEU A 82 0.05 1.72 3.84
C LEU A 82 -0.16 2.85 2.83
N HIS A 83 0.50 2.78 1.67
CA HIS A 83 0.19 3.67 0.55
C HIS A 83 -0.10 2.85 -0.71
N ALA A 84 -1.27 3.09 -1.32
CA ALA A 84 -1.67 2.39 -2.53
C ALA A 84 -2.37 3.29 -3.55
N SER A 85 -2.01 3.10 -4.82
CA SER A 85 -2.65 3.70 -6.00
C SER A 85 -3.44 2.63 -6.74
N LEU A 86 -4.76 2.72 -6.66
CA LEU A 86 -5.71 1.66 -7.00
C LEU A 86 -6.37 1.96 -8.35
N LYS A 87 -6.38 0.97 -9.24
CA LYS A 87 -7.16 0.98 -10.49
C LYS A 87 -8.35 0.04 -10.37
N LYS A 88 -9.37 0.21 -11.22
CA LYS A 88 -10.49 -0.72 -11.26
C LYS A 88 -9.99 -2.14 -11.57
N LYS A 89 -10.43 -3.13 -10.78
CA LYS A 89 -10.00 -4.52 -10.95
C LYS A 89 -10.43 -5.04 -12.32
N GLY A 90 -9.50 -5.63 -13.05
CA GLY A 90 -9.71 -6.04 -14.45
C GLY A 90 -9.56 -4.92 -15.49
N SER A 91 -9.39 -3.66 -15.08
CA SER A 91 -9.13 -2.54 -16.00
C SER A 91 -7.64 -2.41 -16.35
N LYS A 92 -7.38 -1.96 -17.58
CA LYS A 92 -6.06 -1.52 -18.06
C LYS A 92 -5.80 -0.03 -17.83
N GLU A 93 -6.80 0.69 -17.33
CA GLU A 93 -6.72 2.11 -17.06
C GLU A 93 -5.75 2.43 -15.92
N SER A 94 -5.32 3.69 -15.90
CA SER A 94 -4.53 4.26 -14.82
C SER A 94 -5.27 4.16 -13.48
N PRO A 95 -4.54 4.13 -12.35
CA PRO A 95 -5.14 4.25 -11.03
C PRO A 95 -6.06 5.46 -10.94
N ILE A 96 -7.24 5.28 -10.33
CA ILE A 96 -8.20 6.36 -10.13
C ILE A 96 -8.48 6.66 -8.64
N HIS A 97 -7.90 5.89 -7.73
CA HIS A 97 -7.96 6.16 -6.30
C HIS A 97 -6.60 6.04 -5.65
N THR A 98 -6.35 6.83 -4.62
CA THR A 98 -5.19 6.65 -3.74
C THR A 98 -5.66 6.50 -2.31
N ILE A 99 -5.05 5.58 -1.57
CA ILE A 99 -5.24 5.44 -0.13
C ILE A 99 -3.91 5.56 0.59
N PHE A 100 -3.89 6.33 1.68
CA PHE A 100 -2.78 6.40 2.60
C PHE A 100 -3.31 6.20 4.03
N VAL A 101 -2.92 5.11 4.65
CA VAL A 101 -3.24 4.82 6.05
C VAL A 101 -1.97 4.85 6.90
N LYS A 102 -1.98 5.60 8.00
CA LYS A 102 -0.95 5.61 9.03
C LYS A 102 -1.51 5.02 10.33
N ILE A 103 -1.10 3.80 10.64
CA ILE A 103 -1.66 2.93 11.69
C ILE A 103 -0.80 3.01 12.96
N PRO A 104 -1.36 3.32 14.14
CA PRO A 104 -0.60 3.41 15.39
C PRO A 104 -0.43 2.03 16.04
N VAL A 105 0.67 1.34 15.78
CA VAL A 105 0.90 -0.04 16.29
C VAL A 105 1.57 -0.10 17.66
N GLY A 106 2.19 0.99 18.13
CA GLY A 106 2.91 0.95 19.41
C GLY A 106 4.17 0.09 19.30
N LYS A 107 4.57 -0.66 20.33
CA LYS A 107 5.85 -1.39 20.32
C LYS A 107 5.88 -2.60 19.39
N GLU A 108 4.74 -3.25 19.18
CA GLU A 108 4.62 -4.51 18.43
C GLU A 108 3.32 -4.56 17.65
N ILE A 109 3.28 -5.40 16.61
CA ILE A 109 2.07 -5.62 15.83
C ILE A 109 1.23 -6.70 16.51
N LEU A 110 0.11 -6.31 17.08
CA LEU A 110 -0.90 -7.23 17.60
C LEU A 110 -1.81 -7.71 16.46
N LEU A 111 -1.89 -9.04 16.29
CA LEU A 111 -2.82 -9.68 15.36
C LEU A 111 -4.24 -9.72 15.93
N ASN A 112 -5.24 -9.65 15.06
CA ASN A 112 -6.67 -9.62 15.39
C ASN A 112 -7.06 -8.51 16.37
N HIS A 113 -6.21 -7.49 16.51
CA HIS A 113 -6.46 -6.32 17.31
C HIS A 113 -7.07 -5.20 16.45
N GLU A 114 -8.04 -4.48 17.01
CA GLU A 114 -8.68 -3.35 16.35
C GLU A 114 -7.84 -2.08 16.53
N TYR A 115 -7.20 -1.62 15.46
CA TYR A 115 -6.53 -0.33 15.44
C TYR A 115 -7.51 0.74 14.97
N VAL A 116 -8.10 1.46 15.91
CA VAL A 116 -9.03 2.56 15.62
C VAL A 116 -8.25 3.81 15.19
N ILE A 117 -8.62 4.37 14.04
CA ILE A 117 -8.06 5.61 13.49
C ILE A 117 -9.20 6.60 13.37
N ARG A 118 -9.04 7.79 13.96
CA ARG A 118 -10.03 8.87 13.90
C ARG A 118 -9.51 9.99 13.03
N SER A 119 -10.39 10.53 12.20
CA SER A 119 -10.16 11.77 11.48
C SER A 119 -10.00 12.93 12.46
N LEU A 120 -9.33 13.98 12.01
CA LEU A 120 -9.23 15.22 12.76
C LEU A 120 -10.60 15.93 12.72
N PRO A 121 -11.21 16.27 13.87
CA PRO A 121 -12.47 16.99 13.90
C PRO A 121 -12.40 18.29 13.07
N GLY A 122 -13.34 18.46 12.14
CA GLY A 122 -13.43 19.63 11.26
C GLY A 122 -12.38 19.68 10.14
N LYS A 123 -11.65 18.59 9.89
CA LYS A 123 -10.61 18.48 8.85
C LYS A 123 -10.77 17.25 7.96
N GLN A 124 -12.02 16.84 7.71
CA GLN A 124 -12.33 15.69 6.86
C GLN A 124 -12.06 15.97 5.37
N ILE A 125 -12.07 17.24 4.94
CA ILE A 125 -11.71 17.65 3.59
C ILE A 125 -10.75 18.85 3.72
N ILE A 126 -9.56 18.72 3.15
CA ILE A 126 -8.52 19.76 3.20
C ILE A 126 -8.05 20.07 1.77
N ASN A 127 -8.13 21.33 1.35
CA ASN A 127 -7.54 21.77 0.09
C ASN A 127 -6.00 21.71 0.19
N LYS A 128 -5.34 21.05 -0.76
CA LYS A 128 -3.87 20.91 -0.81
C LYS A 128 -3.13 22.23 -0.92
N MET A 129 -3.76 23.27 -1.50
CA MET A 129 -3.14 24.58 -1.69
C MET A 129 -3.29 25.49 -0.47
N ASP A 130 -4.38 25.34 0.30
CA ASP A 130 -4.67 26.19 1.47
C ASP A 130 -3.94 25.70 2.72
N ASP A 131 -3.65 24.40 2.77
CA ASP A 131 -3.06 23.72 3.91
C ASP A 131 -1.99 22.75 3.39
N TYR A 132 -0.80 23.27 3.06
CA TYR A 132 0.44 22.48 3.07
C TYR A 132 0.76 22.10 4.53
N ILE A 133 -0.21 21.53 5.25
CA ILE A 133 0.02 21.04 6.59
C ILE A 133 0.90 19.83 6.45
N SER A 134 2.00 19.89 7.19
CA SER A 134 2.91 18.80 7.52
C SER A 134 2.23 17.61 8.24
N ILE A 135 0.96 17.30 7.93
CA ILE A 135 0.21 16.13 8.44
C ILE A 135 1.00 14.85 8.18
N ASN A 136 1.63 14.77 7.01
CA ASN A 136 2.49 13.63 6.64
C ASN A 136 3.76 13.56 7.52
N GLU A 137 4.27 14.69 8.01
CA GLU A 137 5.51 14.79 8.81
C GLU A 137 5.25 14.79 10.32
N ARG A 138 4.01 15.03 10.76
CA ARG A 138 3.65 14.96 12.18
C ARG A 138 3.72 13.51 12.64
N GLU A 139 4.83 13.19 13.29
CA GLU A 139 5.15 11.86 13.79
C GLU A 139 4.01 11.30 14.64
N ASN A 140 3.35 12.13 15.45
CA ASN A 140 2.32 11.73 16.41
C ASN A 140 0.87 11.61 15.88
N LEU A 141 0.63 11.75 14.58
CA LEU A 141 -0.71 11.61 14.01
C LEU A 141 -0.93 10.26 13.30
N SER A 142 -1.99 9.54 13.64
CA SER A 142 -2.56 8.45 12.81
C SER A 142 -3.69 8.99 11.94
N PHE A 143 -3.81 8.51 10.71
CA PHE A 143 -4.87 8.96 9.81
C PHE A 143 -5.19 7.93 8.72
N ILE A 144 -6.38 8.05 8.15
CA ILE A 144 -6.77 7.42 6.90
C ILE A 144 -7.07 8.54 5.90
N ARG A 145 -6.39 8.52 4.77
CA ARG A 145 -6.57 9.48 3.69
C ARG A 145 -6.96 8.75 2.41
N TYR A 146 -7.98 9.26 1.74
CA TYR A 146 -8.48 8.76 0.47
C TYR A 146 -8.52 9.92 -0.53
N ASN A 147 -8.09 9.71 -1.78
CA ASN A 147 -8.31 10.69 -2.84
C ASN A 147 -8.80 10.01 -4.12
N PRO A 148 -9.95 10.41 -4.69
CA PRO A 148 -10.31 10.08 -6.06
C PRO A 148 -9.53 10.98 -7.05
N PHE A 149 -9.02 10.41 -8.12
CA PHE A 149 -8.10 11.07 -9.08
C PHE A 149 -8.73 12.23 -9.87
N LEU A 150 -10.06 12.38 -9.84
CA LEU A 150 -10.73 13.50 -10.52
C LEU A 150 -10.57 14.83 -9.78
N ASP A 151 -10.15 14.81 -8.51
CA ASP A 151 -9.82 16.04 -7.81
C ASP A 151 -8.62 15.85 -6.87
N TYR A 152 -7.42 16.05 -7.43
CA TYR A 152 -6.20 16.14 -6.66
C TYR A 152 -6.05 17.45 -5.90
N SER A 153 -7.03 18.34 -5.89
CA SER A 153 -6.96 19.57 -5.09
C SER A 153 -7.28 19.33 -3.62
N GLN A 154 -7.85 18.17 -3.25
CA GLN A 154 -8.28 17.87 -1.88
C GLN A 154 -7.63 16.62 -1.29
N TYR A 155 -7.52 16.62 0.04
CA TYR A 155 -7.23 15.46 0.87
C TYR A 155 -8.47 15.13 1.69
N ILE A 156 -8.96 13.90 1.58
CA ILE A 156 -10.15 13.45 2.29
C ILE A 156 -9.73 12.50 3.40
N PHE A 157 -10.11 12.82 4.63
CA PHE A 157 -9.76 12.08 5.83
C PHE A 157 -10.97 11.36 6.40
N GLY A 158 -10.74 10.10 6.77
CA GLY A 158 -11.77 9.22 7.27
C GLY A 158 -11.50 8.66 8.66
N ASP A 159 -12.58 8.27 9.32
CA ASP A 159 -12.55 7.39 10.48
C ASP A 159 -12.50 5.94 10.01
N GLY A 160 -11.80 5.08 10.73
CA GLY A 160 -11.79 3.68 10.37
C GLY A 160 -11.06 2.80 11.35
N LYS A 161 -10.93 1.54 10.96
CA LYS A 161 -10.29 0.48 11.71
C LYS A 161 -9.44 -0.38 10.79
N VAL A 162 -8.32 -0.84 11.33
CA VAL A 162 -7.44 -1.81 10.65
C VAL A 162 -7.25 -3.02 11.56
N TYR A 163 -7.19 -4.21 10.97
CA TYR A 163 -6.83 -5.44 11.64
C TYR A 163 -5.71 -6.13 10.87
N PHE A 164 -4.64 -6.50 11.56
CA PHE A 164 -3.64 -7.43 11.02
C PHE A 164 -4.09 -8.85 11.33
N THR A 165 -4.22 -9.70 10.33
CA THR A 165 -4.76 -11.05 10.50
C THR A 165 -3.67 -12.11 10.53
N LYS A 166 -2.54 -11.86 9.85
CA LYS A 166 -1.45 -12.84 9.74
C LYS A 166 -0.13 -12.16 9.43
N ILE A 167 0.95 -12.70 10.00
CA ILE A 167 2.33 -12.43 9.60
C ILE A 167 2.95 -13.75 9.13
N THR A 168 3.45 -13.78 7.91
CA THR A 168 4.11 -14.97 7.32
C THR A 168 5.59 -14.69 7.17
N LYS A 169 6.43 -15.44 7.88
CA LYS A 169 7.89 -15.38 7.74
C LYS A 169 8.35 -16.33 6.63
N LYS A 170 9.10 -15.80 5.67
CA LYS A 170 9.73 -16.53 4.56
C LYS A 170 11.09 -17.06 5.00
N GLU A 171 11.60 -18.07 4.28
CA GLU A 171 12.89 -18.71 4.58
C GLU A 171 14.07 -17.72 4.56
N ASN A 172 14.02 -16.72 3.68
CA ASN A 172 15.02 -15.65 3.58
C ASN A 172 14.89 -14.56 4.67
N GLY A 173 14.03 -14.75 5.67
CA GLY A 173 13.79 -13.80 6.76
C GLY A 173 12.86 -12.64 6.42
N ALA A 174 12.38 -12.54 5.17
CA ALA A 174 11.33 -11.61 4.79
C ALA A 174 10.02 -11.92 5.51
N GLU A 175 9.24 -10.90 5.84
CA GLU A 175 7.92 -11.07 6.45
C GLU A 175 6.87 -10.43 5.55
N ASP A 176 5.79 -11.16 5.26
CA ASP A 176 4.58 -10.58 4.69
C ASP A 176 3.55 -10.39 5.79
N ILE A 177 2.80 -9.29 5.72
CA ILE A 177 1.70 -8.99 6.62
C ILE A 177 0.38 -8.91 5.84
N GLU A 178 -0.63 -9.55 6.38
CA GLU A 178 -1.98 -9.59 5.85
C GLU A 178 -2.93 -8.89 6.82
N GLY A 179 -4.00 -8.31 6.28
CA GLY A 179 -5.01 -7.66 7.10
C GLY A 179 -6.20 -7.14 6.33
N THR A 180 -7.12 -6.56 7.08
CA THR A 180 -8.33 -5.92 6.59
C THR A 180 -8.44 -4.51 7.15
N PHE A 181 -9.17 -3.66 6.46
CA PHE A 181 -9.53 -2.35 6.95
C PHE A 181 -10.93 -1.96 6.50
N GLU A 182 -11.55 -1.09 7.27
CA GLU A 182 -12.83 -0.48 6.94
C GLU A 182 -12.77 0.97 7.40
N PHE A 183 -13.15 1.90 6.54
CA PHE A 183 -13.17 3.31 6.88
C PHE A 183 -14.32 4.04 6.20
N THR A 184 -14.66 5.19 6.75
CA THR A 184 -15.69 6.08 6.27
C THR A 184 -15.06 7.34 5.70
N ILE A 185 -15.51 7.79 4.54
CA ILE A 185 -15.15 9.10 3.97
C ILE A 185 -16.42 9.94 3.80
N PRO A 186 -16.36 11.27 3.86
CA PRO A 186 -17.45 12.12 3.39
C PRO A 186 -17.95 11.67 2.03
N SER A 187 -19.28 11.53 1.89
CA SER A 187 -19.89 11.15 0.61
C SER A 187 -19.71 12.25 -0.43
N PHE A 188 -19.53 11.85 -1.68
CA PHE A 188 -19.51 12.77 -2.82
C PHE A 188 -20.90 12.99 -3.44
N ALA A 189 -21.89 12.15 -3.08
CA ALA A 189 -23.28 12.39 -3.42
C ALA A 189 -23.80 13.56 -2.57
N GLU A 190 -24.76 14.34 -3.10
CA GLU A 190 -25.23 15.64 -2.56
C GLU A 190 -25.84 15.61 -1.14
N ASP A 191 -25.82 14.48 -0.44
CA ASP A 191 -26.35 14.31 0.92
C ASP A 191 -25.21 14.24 1.96
N GLU A 192 -25.37 14.96 3.08
CA GLU A 192 -24.46 14.94 4.23
C GLU A 192 -24.35 13.53 4.84
N GLY A 193 -23.48 12.70 4.27
CA GLY A 193 -23.33 11.30 4.63
C GLY A 193 -21.88 10.85 4.59
N PHE A 194 -21.67 9.60 5.01
CA PHE A 194 -20.37 8.96 4.96
C PHE A 194 -20.45 7.68 4.12
N ASP A 195 -19.59 7.59 3.11
CA ASP A 195 -19.43 6.36 2.33
C ASP A 195 -18.47 5.41 3.04
N VAL A 196 -18.79 4.11 3.01
CA VAL A 196 -17.95 3.07 3.62
C VAL A 196 -17.06 2.43 2.56
N VAL A 197 -15.75 2.44 2.81
CA VAL A 197 -14.74 1.73 2.04
C VAL A 197 -14.25 0.53 2.85
N LYS A 198 -14.31 -0.65 2.26
CA LYS A 198 -13.80 -1.89 2.86
C LYS A 198 -12.62 -2.38 2.04
N GLY A 199 -11.58 -2.86 2.70
CA GLY A 199 -10.43 -3.39 2.00
C GLY A 199 -9.67 -4.45 2.74
N LYS A 200 -8.73 -5.03 2.01
CA LYS A 200 -7.81 -6.07 2.47
C LYS A 200 -6.47 -5.89 1.80
N PHE A 201 -5.43 -6.36 2.46
CA PHE A 201 -4.07 -6.27 1.95
C PHE A 201 -3.27 -7.51 2.29
N LYS A 202 -2.29 -7.78 1.45
CA LYS A 202 -1.15 -8.64 1.72
C LYS A 202 0.08 -7.93 1.18
N LEU A 203 1.02 -7.58 2.04
CA LEU A 203 2.13 -6.72 1.66
C LEU A 203 3.39 -7.14 2.39
N TYR A 204 4.54 -6.80 1.81
CA TYR A 204 5.84 -7.03 2.45
C TYR A 204 6.02 -6.07 3.63
N LEU A 205 6.41 -6.59 4.80
CA LEU A 205 6.77 -5.81 5.96
C LEU A 205 8.23 -5.32 5.82
N ASN A 206 8.40 -4.16 5.19
CA ASN A 206 9.71 -3.57 5.00
C ASN A 206 10.21 -2.88 6.27
N LYS A 207 10.90 -3.60 7.17
CA LYS A 207 11.56 -3.05 8.37
C LYS A 207 12.72 -2.13 7.96
N ILE A 208 12.47 -0.83 7.81
CA ILE A 208 13.49 0.21 7.58
C ILE A 208 14.05 0.61 8.92
#